data_AF-A0A2S7BYZ4-F1
#
_entry.id   AF-A0A2S7BYZ4-F1
#
_cell.length_a   1.000
_cell.length_b   1.000
_cell.length_c   1.000
_cell.angle_alpha   90.00
_cell.angle_beta   90.00
_cell.angle_gamma   90.00
#
_symmetry.space_group_name_H-M   'P 1'
#
loop_
_entity.id
_entity.type
_entity.pdbx_description
1 polymer ?
#
loop_
_entity_poly.entity_id
_entity_poly.type
_entity_poly.pdbx_seq_one_letter_code
_entity_poly.pdbx_strand_id
1 'polypeptide(L)'
;MDAAHPNTQLPEDADYAISEEEQYRLWRAYHAAALLAALTNDVAIEAGINHDGPAAVADYIRHELLDVLSGAQRLREPDPSNPPSGADLI
;
A
#
# COMPACT_ATOMS: atom_id res chain seq x y z
N MET A 1 -21.43 24.16 20.36
CA MET A 1 -21.03 22.78 20.71
C MET A 1 -19.84 22.47 19.81
N ASP A 2 -18.64 22.71 20.31
CA ASP A 2 -17.40 22.43 19.59
C ASP A 2 -17.20 20.92 19.52
N ALA A 3 -17.17 20.37 18.32
CA ALA A 3 -16.74 19.01 18.10
C ALA A 3 -15.26 18.96 18.44
N ALA A 4 -14.93 18.24 19.53
CA ALA A 4 -13.57 17.90 19.86
C ALA A 4 -12.95 17.17 18.66
N HIS A 5 -12.11 17.87 17.91
CA HIS A 5 -11.24 17.24 16.93
C HIS A 5 -10.21 16.49 17.79
N PRO A 6 -10.18 15.15 17.78
CA PRO A 6 -9.11 14.45 18.46
C PRO A 6 -7.81 15.03 17.90
N ASN A 7 -6.92 15.46 18.80
CA ASN A 7 -5.55 15.84 18.44
C ASN A 7 -4.89 14.60 17.83
N THR A 8 -5.07 14.39 16.54
CA THR A 8 -4.32 13.42 15.76
C THR A 8 -2.95 14.04 15.58
N GLN A 9 -2.12 14.02 16.63
CA GLN A 9 -0.71 14.32 16.51
C GLN A 9 -0.13 13.25 15.57
N LEU A 10 0.00 13.62 14.30
CA LEU A 10 0.70 12.84 13.31
C LEU A 10 2.16 12.69 13.78
N PRO A 11 2.79 11.54 13.56
CA PRO A 11 4.19 11.34 13.95
C PRO A 11 5.07 12.47 13.44
N GLU A 12 5.97 13.00 14.27
CA GLU A 12 6.87 14.11 13.90
C GLU A 12 7.81 13.78 12.73
N ASP A 13 7.89 12.51 12.32
CA ASP A 13 8.70 12.05 11.19
C ASP A 13 7.87 11.54 9.99
N ALA A 14 6.54 11.66 10.02
CA ALA A 14 5.69 11.21 8.91
C ALA A 14 5.56 12.29 7.82
N ASP A 15 5.98 11.97 6.60
CA ASP A 15 5.84 12.84 5.42
C ASP A 15 4.50 12.66 4.69
N TYR A 16 3.90 11.48 4.80
CA TYR A 16 2.66 11.10 4.15
C TYR A 16 1.69 10.45 5.13
N ALA A 17 0.40 10.63 4.87
CA ALA A 17 -0.69 9.91 5.52
C ALA A 17 -1.53 9.19 4.47
N ILE A 18 -2.12 8.08 4.91
CA ILE A 18 -3.14 7.35 4.19
C ILE A 18 -4.36 7.23 5.12
N SER A 19 -5.53 7.10 4.52
CA SER A 19 -6.78 6.83 5.22
C SER A 19 -6.81 5.43 5.84
N GLU A 20 -7.72 5.20 6.78
CA GLU A 20 -7.95 3.88 7.38
C GLU A 20 -8.39 2.85 6.32
N GLU A 21 -9.18 3.28 5.32
CA GLU A 21 -9.58 2.43 4.20
C GLU A 21 -8.37 1.99 3.37
N GLU A 22 -7.46 2.92 3.05
CA GLU A 22 -6.22 2.62 2.33
C GLU A 22 -5.29 1.71 3.15
N GLN A 23 -5.19 1.92 4.47
CA GLN A 23 -4.46 1.02 5.36
C GLN A 23 -5.04 -0.41 5.30
N TYR A 24 -6.36 -0.55 5.30
CA TYR A 24 -7.02 -1.85 5.18
C TYR A 24 -6.76 -2.51 3.81
N ARG A 25 -6.75 -1.72 2.72
CA ARG A 25 -6.35 -2.19 1.39
C ARG A 25 -4.91 -2.73 1.38
N LEU A 26 -3.96 -1.99 1.96
CA LEU A 26 -2.57 -2.45 2.10
C LEU A 26 -2.45 -3.74 2.92
N TRP A 27 -3.19 -3.84 4.02
CA TRP A 27 -3.20 -5.04 4.85
C TRP A 27 -3.68 -6.27 4.05
N ARG A 28 -4.73 -6.14 3.24
CA ARG A 28 -5.21 -7.23 2.37
C ARG A 28 -4.18 -7.58 1.29
N ALA A 29 -3.57 -6.59 0.65
CA ALA A 29 -2.53 -6.81 -0.35
C ALA A 29 -1.32 -7.56 0.23
N TYR A 30 -0.90 -7.21 1.45
CA TYR A 30 0.14 -7.94 2.18
C TYR A 30 -0.21 -9.41 2.41
N HIS A 31 -1.43 -9.71 2.88
CA HIS A 31 -1.85 -11.09 3.09
C HIS A 31 -1.98 -11.88 1.79
N ALA A 32 -2.48 -11.25 0.72
CA ALA A 32 -2.49 -11.86 -0.60
C ALA A 32 -1.08 -12.20 -1.08
N ALA A 33 -0.11 -11.31 -0.87
CA ALA A 33 1.29 -11.56 -1.22
C ALA A 33 1.90 -12.70 -0.38
N ALA A 34 1.62 -12.74 0.92
CA ALA A 34 2.09 -13.80 1.80
C ALA A 34 1.53 -15.17 1.40
N LEU A 35 0.23 -15.24 1.06
CA LEU A 35 -0.41 -16.46 0.56
C LEU A 35 0.16 -16.88 -0.79
N LEU A 36 0.37 -15.94 -1.71
CA LEU A 36 0.96 -16.21 -3.01
C LEU A 36 2.40 -16.72 -2.88
N ALA A 37 3.19 -16.15 -1.96
CA ALA A 37 4.55 -16.60 -1.68
C ALA A 37 4.60 -17.99 -1.01
N ALA A 38 3.56 -18.35 -0.24
CA ALA A 38 3.43 -19.67 0.36
C ALA A 38 2.91 -20.73 -0.64
N LEU A 39 2.35 -20.31 -1.78
CA LEU A 39 1.85 -21.22 -2.81
C LEU A 39 3.02 -21.87 -3.55
N THR A 40 3.26 -23.15 -3.28
CA THR A 40 4.21 -23.94 -4.06
C THR A 40 3.56 -24.47 -5.33
N ASN A 41 4.38 -24.84 -6.31
CA ASN A 41 3.91 -25.40 -7.58
C ASN A 41 3.10 -26.69 -7.36
N ASP A 42 3.55 -27.57 -6.46
CA ASP A 42 2.85 -28.83 -6.14
C ASP A 42 1.43 -28.58 -5.59
N VAL A 43 1.28 -27.61 -4.68
CA VAL A 43 -0.03 -27.23 -4.13
C VAL A 43 -0.92 -26.59 -5.19
N ALA A 44 -0.35 -25.77 -6.08
CA ALA A 44 -1.10 -25.17 -7.19
C ALA A 44 -1.64 -26.25 -8.15
N ILE A 45 -0.82 -27.24 -8.50
CA ILE A 45 -1.21 -28.36 -9.36
C ILE A 45 -2.31 -29.20 -8.70
N GLU A 46 -2.14 -29.57 -7.43
CA GLU A 46 -3.12 -30.39 -6.69
C GLU A 46 -4.47 -29.68 -6.53
N ALA A 47 -4.45 -28.36 -6.33
CA ALA A 47 -5.65 -27.54 -6.24
C ALA A 47 -6.29 -27.21 -7.60
N GLY A 48 -5.71 -27.66 -8.72
CA GLY A 48 -6.18 -27.34 -10.07
C GLY A 48 -6.04 -25.87 -10.44
N ILE A 49 -5.14 -25.14 -9.78
CA ILE A 49 -4.88 -23.73 -10.03
C ILE A 49 -3.95 -23.63 -11.24
N ASN A 50 -4.44 -22.99 -12.31
CA ASN A 50 -3.62 -22.69 -13.47
C ASN A 50 -2.74 -21.43 -13.22
N HIS A 51 -1.80 -21.15 -14.12
CA HIS A 51 -0.91 -19.99 -13.99
C HIS A 51 -1.62 -18.63 -13.97
N ASP A 52 -2.86 -18.55 -14.47
CA ASP A 52 -3.62 -17.30 -14.53
C ASP A 52 -4.07 -16.85 -13.13
N GLY A 53 -4.31 -17.79 -12.20
CA GLY A 53 -4.72 -17.47 -10.83
C GLY A 53 -3.65 -16.69 -10.04
N PRO A 54 -2.43 -17.24 -9.89
CA PRO A 54 -1.31 -16.54 -9.27
C PRO A 54 -0.99 -15.19 -9.94
N ALA A 55 -1.06 -15.13 -11.28
CA ALA A 55 -0.84 -13.92 -12.04
C ALA A 55 -1.89 -12.84 -11.73
N ALA A 56 -3.17 -13.19 -11.70
CA ALA A 56 -4.26 -12.28 -11.35
C ALA A 56 -4.13 -11.73 -9.92
N VAL A 57 -3.68 -12.56 -8.98
CA VAL A 57 -3.42 -12.13 -7.59
C VAL A 57 -2.24 -11.16 -7.54
N ALA A 58 -1.17 -11.41 -8.29
CA ALA A 58 -0.03 -10.50 -8.40
C ALA A 58 -0.44 -9.14 -9.00
N ASP A 59 -1.28 -9.14 -10.04
CA ASP A 59 -1.81 -7.90 -10.64
C ASP A 59 -2.70 -7.13 -9.65
N TYR A 60 -3.56 -7.82 -8.89
CA TYR A 60 -4.33 -7.22 -7.81
C TYR A 60 -3.44 -6.54 -6.76
N ILE A 61 -2.41 -7.23 -6.27
CA ILE A 61 -1.46 -6.68 -5.29
C ILE A 61 -0.80 -5.42 -5.83
N ARG A 62 -0.30 -5.46 -7.08
CA ARG A 62 0.31 -4.30 -7.73
C ARG A 62 -0.66 -3.13 -7.82
N HIS A 63 -1.89 -3.39 -8.24
CA HIS A 63 -2.90 -2.35 -8.41
C HIS A 63 -3.24 -1.66 -7.08
N GLU A 64 -3.50 -2.43 -6.02
CA GLU A 64 -3.81 -1.86 -4.71
C GLU A 64 -2.65 -1.04 -4.14
N LEU A 65 -1.41 -1.51 -4.29
CA LEU A 65 -0.23 -0.77 -3.85
C LEU A 65 -0.08 0.56 -4.58
N LEU A 66 -0.18 0.54 -5.91
CA LEU A 66 -0.04 1.76 -6.71
C LEU A 66 -1.15 2.76 -6.43
N ASP A 67 -2.39 2.31 -6.30
CA ASP A 67 -3.52 3.18 -5.99
C ASP A 67 -3.33 3.86 -4.63
N VAL A 68 -2.97 3.11 -3.58
CA VAL A 68 -2.78 3.67 -2.24
C VAL A 68 -1.59 4.62 -2.19
N LEU A 69 -0.46 4.27 -2.82
CA LEU A 69 0.73 5.13 -2.84
C LEU A 69 0.48 6.42 -3.64
N SER A 70 -0.28 6.33 -4.74
CA SER A 70 -0.63 7.50 -5.55
C SER A 70 -1.68 8.39 -4.87
N GLY A 71 -2.52 7.82 -4.00
CA GLY A 71 -3.53 8.53 -3.22
C GLY A 71 -3.01 9.12 -1.91
N ALA A 72 -1.81 8.75 -1.47
CA ALA A 72 -1.25 9.15 -0.20
C ALA A 72 -1.18 10.68 -0.06
N GLN A 73 -1.74 11.20 1.04
CA GLN A 73 -1.78 12.63 1.31
C GLN A 73 -0.45 13.08 1.90
N ARG A 74 0.19 14.05 1.25
CA ARG A 74 1.38 14.70 1.79
C ARG A 74 1.01 15.55 3.02
N LEU A 75 1.73 15.37 4.13
CA LEU A 75 1.46 16.04 5.40
C LEU A 75 2.18 17.37 5.57
N ARG A 76 3.28 17.57 4.84
CA ARG A 76 4.13 18.75 4.94
C ARG A 76 4.47 19.28 3.56
N GLU A 77 4.51 20.60 3.42
CA GLU A 77 5.06 21.20 2.22
C GLU A 77 6.54 20.80 2.06
N PRO A 78 7.01 20.53 0.82
CA PRO A 78 8.41 20.30 0.57
C PRO A 78 9.23 21.47 1.10
N ASP A 79 10.22 21.19 1.94
CA ASP A 79 11.18 22.19 2.36
C ASP A 79 11.93 22.69 1.10
N PRO A 80 11.83 23.98 0.75
CA PRO A 80 12.48 24.52 -0.44
C PRO A 80 14.02 24.44 -0.38
N SER A 81 14.59 24.18 0.80
CA SER A 81 16.04 23.97 0.97
C SER A 81 16.49 22.51 0.73
N ASN A 82 15.56 21.56 0.65
CA ASN A 82 15.81 20.16 0.27
C ASN A 82 15.09 19.86 -1.06
N PRO A 83 15.74 20.10 -2.21
CA PRO A 83 15.14 19.75 -3.49
C PRO A 83 14.87 18.24 -3.57
N PRO A 84 13.77 17.82 -4.23
CA PRO A 84 13.48 16.40 -4.41
C PRO A 84 14.67 15.72 -5.09
N SER A 85 15.10 14.59 -4.55
CA SER A 85 16.17 13.82 -5.17
C SER A 85 15.61 13.17 -6.43
N GLY A 86 16.47 12.80 -7.39
CA GLY A 86 16.00 12.16 -8.63
C GLY A 86 15.19 10.88 -8.43
N ALA A 87 15.20 10.28 -7.23
CA ALA A 87 14.36 9.15 -6.86
C ALA A 87 12.90 9.51 -6.56
N ASP A 88 12.62 10.79 -6.26
CA ASP A 88 11.29 11.30 -5.90
C ASP A 88 10.47 11.79 -7.11
N LEU A 89 11.02 11.66 -8.33
CA LEU A 89 10.46 12.20 -9.58
C LEU A 89 9.84 11.13 -10.51
N ILE A 90 9.65 9.90 -10.02
CA ILE A 90 9.24 8.74 -10.83
C ILE A 90 7.84 8.28 -10.45
#